data_AF-A0AA48K7M8-F1
#
_entry.id   AF-A0AA48K7M8-F1
#
_cell.length_a   1.000
_cell.length_b   1.000
_cell.length_c   1.000
_cell.angle_alpha   90.00
_cell.angle_beta   90.00
_cell.angle_gamma   90.00
#
_symmetry.space_group_name_H-M   'P 1'
#
loop_
_entity.id
_entity.type
_entity.pdbx_description
1 polymer ?
#
loop_
_entity_poly.entity_id
_entity_poly.type
_entity_poly.pdbx_seq_one_letter_code
_entity_poly.pdbx_strand_id
1 'polypeptide(L)'
;MAEEPLLTKTIQCPACEQKVPLRMANPRLYTVASRESDRHVTSYRWLRSLVTDVVPHHYRVWQCPRCLFADFADKVDKEKLDGSHDEARSLFMDISIEKRVVLDSLRKLVPQGDLDARGAVAIHLAALLIAFLPGKRMDHAKLGRLAIRLGWLYREMDGPATPPPEPESRTMPELAEATERLDRLLKDAAAALEAIQSKGRLRGAELRLPADGNPYLAHGELIEVRLRTVQADVATLQLAVLADQQGRLTPPPPPGADAGGTLAGSLNAILPLWPDLPRNERQCMLLALEALEYSYQFERGSGSEDEGLAQVNIILDLLIRLGLLERALDWTSQISKFATDSVEDLQNRIAKGRGSGTMTPFDETVINRKIAAMGLTRQKAGERRREVLELILDRDREAIDASLTATAQRPSPERVKALLDLGIHQGVVALLGKELADKTKDSPGWFKNLLKT
;
A
#
# COMPACT_ATOMS: atom_id res chain seq x y z
N MET A 1 19.09 -0.63 39.02
CA MET A 1 17.66 -0.75 38.61
C MET A 1 17.65 -1.51 37.31
N ALA A 2 16.84 -2.56 37.19
CA ALA A 2 16.67 -3.25 35.91
C ALA A 2 16.07 -2.26 34.91
N GLU A 3 16.61 -2.20 33.70
CA GLU A 3 16.07 -1.32 32.66
C GLU A 3 14.87 -1.98 32.02
N GLU A 4 13.75 -1.26 31.98
CA GLU A 4 12.51 -1.75 31.37
C GLU A 4 12.52 -1.50 29.85
N PRO A 5 12.14 -2.49 29.03
CA PRO A 5 12.08 -2.35 27.57
C PRO A 5 11.02 -1.34 27.11
N LEU A 6 10.03 -1.07 27.96
CA LEU A 6 8.94 -0.13 27.73
C LEU A 6 9.09 1.09 28.65
N LEU A 7 8.86 2.28 28.09
CA LEU A 7 8.74 3.53 28.82
C LEU A 7 7.26 3.89 28.93
N THR A 8 6.81 4.23 30.13
CA THR A 8 5.47 4.79 30.36
C THR A 8 5.58 6.27 30.67
N LYS A 9 4.88 7.10 29.89
CA LYS A 9 4.75 8.54 30.12
C LYS A 9 3.30 8.93 30.32
N THR A 10 3.03 9.98 31.08
CA THR A 10 1.69 10.58 31.16
C THR A 10 1.60 11.69 30.12
N ILE A 11 0.67 11.57 29.19
CA ILE A 11 0.40 12.56 28.14
C ILE A 11 -1.03 13.09 28.27
N GLN A 12 -1.33 14.21 27.62
CA GLN A 12 -2.69 14.70 27.47
C GLN A 12 -3.26 14.22 26.14
N CYS A 13 -4.40 13.52 26.15
CA CYS A 13 -5.03 13.08 24.91
C CYS A 13 -5.48 14.28 24.06
N PRO A 14 -5.14 14.35 22.76
CA PRO A 14 -5.49 15.50 21.92
C PRO A 14 -6.99 15.58 21.62
N ALA A 15 -7.72 14.46 21.74
CA ALA A 15 -9.16 14.43 21.49
C ALA A 15 -10.01 14.72 22.74
N CYS A 16 -9.74 14.06 23.87
CA CYS A 16 -10.55 14.19 25.08
C CYS A 16 -9.89 14.97 26.23
N GLU A 17 -8.66 15.43 26.03
CA GLU A 17 -7.86 16.23 26.99
C GLU A 17 -7.58 15.57 28.34
N GLN A 18 -7.95 14.30 28.51
CA GLN A 18 -7.65 13.54 29.71
C GLN A 18 -6.18 13.17 29.77
N LYS A 19 -5.59 13.22 30.97
CA LYS A 19 -4.24 12.71 31.22
C LYS A 19 -4.28 11.18 31.24
N VAL A 20 -3.50 10.55 30.38
CA VAL A 20 -3.53 9.11 30.12
C VAL A 20 -2.12 8.57 29.92
N PRO A 21 -1.87 7.28 30.24
CA PRO A 21 -0.57 6.67 30.02
C PRO A 21 -0.32 6.41 28.53
N LEU A 22 0.88 6.75 28.08
CA LEU A 22 1.48 6.38 26.80
C LEU A 22 2.60 5.37 27.09
N ARG A 23 2.42 4.13 26.62
CA ARG A 23 3.47 3.10 26.65
C ARG A 23 4.17 3.08 25.30
N MET A 24 5.50 3.13 25.30
CA MET A 24 6.32 3.06 24.08
C MET A 24 7.59 2.24 24.31
N ALA A 25 8.09 1.58 23.28
CA ALA A 25 9.39 0.92 23.36
C ALA A 25 10.51 1.94 23.60
N ASN A 26 11.37 1.68 24.57
CA ASN A 26 12.43 2.59 25.00
C ASN A 26 13.50 2.71 23.90
N PRO A 27 13.58 3.84 23.17
CA PRO A 27 14.45 3.96 22.01
C PRO A 27 15.94 3.97 22.36
N ARG A 28 16.29 4.09 23.65
CA ARG A 28 17.68 4.03 24.13
C ARG A 28 18.18 2.60 24.36
N LEU A 29 17.29 1.61 24.31
CA LEU A 29 17.61 0.22 24.65
C LEU A 29 17.63 -0.71 23.45
N TYR A 30 17.32 -0.24 22.24
CA TYR A 30 17.39 -1.07 21.05
C TYR A 30 17.93 -0.30 19.84
N THR A 31 18.50 -1.05 18.91
CA THR A 31 18.86 -0.58 17.57
C THR A 31 18.22 -1.48 16.52
N VAL A 32 17.87 -0.92 15.37
CA VAL A 32 17.42 -1.73 14.23
C VAL A 32 18.61 -2.53 13.69
N ALA A 33 18.48 -3.87 13.66
CA ALA A 33 19.55 -4.75 13.20
C ALA A 33 19.44 -5.04 11.69
N SER A 34 18.23 -5.23 11.17
CA SER A 34 17.97 -5.48 9.76
C SER A 34 16.69 -4.79 9.28
N ARG A 35 16.63 -4.50 7.98
CA ARG A 35 15.45 -3.96 7.30
C ARG A 35 15.28 -4.61 5.93
N GLU A 36 14.04 -4.76 5.51
CA GLU A 36 13.67 -5.04 4.12
C GLU A 36 13.71 -3.75 3.27
N SER A 37 13.59 -3.92 1.94
CA SER A 37 13.56 -2.81 0.98
C SER A 37 12.46 -1.80 1.29
N ASP A 38 11.26 -2.28 1.63
CA ASP A 38 10.11 -1.44 2.01
C ASP A 38 10.24 -0.79 3.39
N ARG A 39 11.41 -0.91 4.05
CA ARG A 39 11.74 -0.42 5.39
C ARG A 39 11.07 -1.15 6.55
N HIS A 40 10.42 -2.29 6.32
CA HIS A 40 10.01 -3.17 7.42
C HIS A 40 11.23 -3.59 8.23
N VAL A 41 11.12 -3.50 9.55
CA VAL A 41 12.20 -3.91 10.46
C VAL A 41 12.01 -5.38 10.80
N THR A 42 12.88 -6.23 10.28
CA THR A 42 12.79 -7.69 10.49
C THR A 42 13.45 -8.16 11.78
N SER A 43 14.40 -7.39 12.34
CA SER A 43 14.99 -7.72 13.63
C SER A 43 15.51 -6.49 14.38
N TYR A 44 15.46 -6.62 15.71
CA TYR A 44 15.96 -5.63 16.66
C TYR A 44 17.11 -6.23 17.46
N ARG A 45 18.13 -5.42 17.72
CA ARG A 45 19.19 -5.74 18.69
C ARG A 45 18.95 -4.93 19.95
N TRP A 46 18.58 -5.61 21.03
CA TRP A 46 18.48 -5.01 22.34
C TRP A 46 19.87 -4.83 22.96
N LEU A 47 20.10 -3.67 23.55
CA LEU A 47 21.36 -3.30 24.17
C LEU A 47 21.44 -3.86 25.59
N ARG A 48 22.66 -3.91 26.14
CA ARG A 48 22.92 -4.25 27.56
C ARG A 48 22.43 -5.65 27.97
N SER A 49 22.43 -6.58 27.01
CA SER A 49 22.02 -7.97 27.22
C SER A 49 20.57 -8.14 27.69
N LEU A 50 19.70 -7.15 27.41
CA LEU A 50 18.28 -7.25 27.70
C LEU A 50 17.64 -8.32 26.80
N VAL A 51 17.01 -9.33 27.42
CA VAL A 51 16.23 -10.35 26.73
C VAL A 51 14.76 -10.00 26.91
N THR A 52 14.07 -9.70 25.81
CA THR A 52 12.66 -9.32 25.80
C THR A 52 12.02 -9.72 24.47
N ASP A 53 10.73 -10.02 24.53
CA ASP A 53 9.81 -10.29 23.42
C ASP A 53 9.12 -9.01 22.88
N VAL A 54 9.37 -7.85 23.49
CA VAL A 54 8.82 -6.59 23.04
C VAL A 54 9.28 -6.31 21.60
N VAL A 55 8.31 -6.06 20.72
CA VAL A 55 8.56 -5.63 19.33
C VAL A 55 8.34 -4.12 19.25
N PRO A 56 9.41 -3.30 19.10
CA PRO A 56 9.26 -1.84 19.13
C PRO A 56 8.29 -1.24 18.12
N HIS A 57 8.10 -1.90 16.98
CA HIS A 57 7.15 -1.50 15.96
C HIS A 57 5.69 -1.57 16.45
N HIS A 58 5.31 -2.56 17.28
CA HIS A 58 3.93 -2.72 17.77
C HIS A 58 3.46 -1.46 18.51
N TYR A 59 4.37 -0.77 19.19
CA TYR A 59 4.12 0.43 19.99
C TYR A 59 4.26 1.75 19.21
N ARG A 60 4.22 1.74 17.86
CA ARG A 60 4.34 2.96 17.05
C ARG A 60 3.08 3.81 17.01
N VAL A 61 1.93 3.18 17.20
CA VAL A 61 0.64 3.85 17.30
C VAL A 61 0.15 3.69 18.73
N TRP A 62 -0.41 4.76 19.26
CA TRP A 62 -1.00 4.80 20.59
C TRP A 62 -2.51 4.99 20.46
N GLN A 63 -3.27 4.37 21.36
CA GLN A 63 -4.72 4.56 21.49
C GLN A 63 -5.07 5.07 22.89
N CYS A 64 -5.89 6.12 22.95
CA CYS A 64 -6.42 6.65 24.20
C CYS A 64 -7.37 5.64 24.85
N PRO A 65 -7.14 5.23 26.11
CA PRO A 65 -8.01 4.28 26.80
C PRO A 65 -9.39 4.86 27.18
N ARG A 66 -9.59 6.19 27.04
CA ARG A 66 -10.83 6.88 27.41
C ARG A 66 -11.77 7.11 26.23
N CYS A 67 -11.25 7.66 25.14
CA CYS A 67 -12.06 8.04 23.97
C CYS A 67 -11.73 7.25 22.71
N LEU A 68 -10.77 6.33 22.75
CA LEU A 68 -10.34 5.48 21.63
C LEU A 68 -9.66 6.21 20.46
N PHE A 69 -9.38 7.52 20.60
CA PHE A 69 -8.54 8.24 19.66
C PHE A 69 -7.19 7.53 19.49
N ALA A 70 -6.74 7.35 18.26
CA ALA A 70 -5.47 6.69 17.95
C ALA A 70 -4.66 7.46 16.91
N ASP A 71 -3.37 7.60 17.17
CA ASP A 71 -2.41 8.26 16.27
C ASP A 71 -0.99 7.75 16.57
N PHE A 72 -0.01 8.17 15.77
CA PHE A 72 1.39 7.88 16.02
C PHE A 72 1.84 8.42 17.38
N ALA A 73 2.52 7.57 18.15
CA ALA A 73 2.97 7.91 19.50
C ALA A 73 3.89 9.15 19.54
N ASP A 74 4.72 9.36 18.50
CA ASP A 74 5.61 10.52 18.39
C ASP A 74 4.88 11.83 18.07
N LYS A 75 3.70 11.77 17.43
CA LYS A 75 2.86 12.95 17.24
C LYS A 75 2.18 13.36 18.56
N VAL A 76 1.76 12.38 19.36
CA VAL A 76 1.02 12.62 20.62
C VAL A 76 1.94 12.97 21.80
N ASP A 77 3.19 12.50 21.82
CA ASP A 77 4.18 12.80 22.88
C ASP A 77 4.70 14.26 22.84
N LYS A 78 4.26 15.09 21.89
CA LYS A 78 4.68 16.49 21.82
C LYS A 78 3.99 17.29 22.93
N GLU A 79 4.78 17.88 23.82
CA GLU A 79 4.31 18.62 25.01
C GLU A 79 3.42 19.84 24.70
N LYS A 80 3.52 20.39 23.48
CA LYS A 80 2.73 21.57 23.09
C LYS A 80 1.55 21.14 22.24
N LEU A 81 0.36 21.48 22.73
CA LEU A 81 -0.86 21.48 21.93
C LEU A 81 -0.69 22.53 20.83
N ASP A 82 -0.48 22.09 19.58
CA ASP A 82 -0.48 22.98 18.42
C ASP A 82 -1.88 23.02 17.79
N GLY A 83 -2.08 23.87 16.77
CA GLY A 83 -3.36 23.97 16.07
C GLY A 83 -3.82 22.65 15.41
N SER A 84 -2.96 21.63 15.29
CA SER A 84 -3.35 20.30 14.81
C SER A 84 -4.24 19.56 15.81
N HIS A 85 -4.17 19.89 17.10
CA HIS A 85 -4.98 19.22 18.13
C HIS A 85 -6.43 19.69 18.14
N ASP A 86 -6.69 20.98 17.93
CA ASP A 86 -8.05 21.50 17.84
C ASP A 86 -8.80 20.90 16.64
N GLU A 87 -8.10 20.74 15.51
CA GLU A 87 -8.65 20.03 14.35
C GLU A 87 -8.90 18.56 14.66
N ALA A 88 -7.91 17.84 15.23
CA ALA A 88 -8.08 16.44 15.60
C ALA A 88 -9.24 16.23 16.59
N ARG A 89 -9.40 17.14 17.55
CA ARG A 89 -10.51 17.14 18.51
C ARG A 89 -11.84 17.35 17.81
N SER A 90 -11.97 18.41 17.00
CA SER A 90 -13.22 18.70 16.29
C SER A 90 -13.64 17.53 15.42
N LEU A 91 -12.71 16.98 14.62
CA LEU A 91 -12.99 15.86 13.72
C LEU A 91 -13.36 14.57 14.47
N PHE A 92 -12.67 14.29 15.57
CA PHE A 92 -12.93 13.07 16.34
C PHE A 92 -14.20 13.16 17.18
N MET A 93 -14.55 14.35 17.68
CA MET A 93 -15.76 14.52 18.47
C MET A 93 -17.03 14.36 17.62
N ASP A 94 -16.96 14.69 16.33
CA ASP A 94 -18.08 14.58 15.39
C ASP A 94 -18.12 13.22 14.64
N ILE A 95 -17.40 12.21 15.12
CA ILE A 95 -17.37 10.88 14.51
C ILE A 95 -18.75 10.20 14.57
N SER A 96 -19.16 9.59 13.44
CA SER A 96 -20.45 8.91 13.29
C SER A 96 -20.57 7.69 14.22
N ILE A 97 -21.81 7.28 14.51
CA ILE A 97 -22.10 6.16 15.41
C ILE A 97 -21.48 4.86 14.86
N GLU A 98 -21.58 4.61 13.56
CA GLU A 98 -21.04 3.42 12.91
C GLU A 98 -19.53 3.32 13.15
N LYS A 99 -18.81 4.43 12.94
CA LYS A 99 -17.36 4.47 13.16
C LYS A 99 -16.99 4.30 14.64
N ARG A 100 -17.81 4.79 15.58
CA ARG A 100 -17.62 4.51 17.02
C ARG A 100 -17.77 3.02 17.33
N VAL A 101 -18.79 2.36 16.76
CA VAL A 101 -19.00 0.91 16.91
C VAL A 101 -17.80 0.12 16.38
N VAL A 102 -17.19 0.57 15.27
CA VAL A 102 -15.95 -0.02 14.74
C VAL A 102 -14.80 0.16 15.73
N LEU A 103 -14.57 1.37 16.25
CA LEU A 103 -13.51 1.65 17.22
C LEU A 103 -13.67 0.82 18.51
N ASP A 104 -14.89 0.70 19.03
CA ASP A 104 -15.19 -0.13 20.20
C ASP A 104 -14.92 -1.61 19.92
N SER A 105 -15.25 -2.08 18.72
CA SER A 105 -14.98 -3.46 18.29
C SER A 105 -13.48 -3.74 18.20
N LEU A 106 -12.70 -2.80 17.64
CA LEU A 106 -11.24 -2.90 17.59
C LEU A 106 -10.62 -2.84 18.99
N ARG A 107 -11.14 -2.01 19.90
CA ARG A 107 -10.63 -1.90 21.28
C ARG A 107 -10.68 -3.23 22.04
N LYS A 108 -11.69 -4.06 21.79
CA LYS A 108 -11.83 -5.39 22.40
C LYS A 108 -10.71 -6.37 22.01
N LEU A 109 -10.02 -6.11 20.89
CA LEU A 109 -8.89 -6.90 20.41
C LEU A 109 -7.56 -6.48 21.04
N VAL A 110 -7.52 -5.34 21.74
CA VAL A 110 -6.31 -4.80 22.35
C VAL A 110 -6.14 -5.41 23.76
N PRO A 111 -5.04 -6.14 24.03
CA PRO A 111 -4.80 -6.74 25.34
C PRO A 111 -4.65 -5.67 26.43
N GLN A 112 -4.93 -6.05 27.68
CA GLN A 112 -4.75 -5.15 28.84
C GLN A 112 -3.28 -5.04 29.27
N GLY A 113 -2.42 -5.96 28.81
CA GLY A 113 -0.99 -6.04 29.14
C GLY A 113 -0.10 -5.50 28.03
N ASP A 114 0.95 -6.27 27.71
CA ASP A 114 1.83 -5.96 26.60
C ASP A 114 1.15 -6.23 25.26
N LEU A 115 1.54 -5.44 24.26
CA LEU A 115 0.88 -5.42 22.97
C LEU A 115 1.43 -6.56 22.12
N ASP A 116 0.54 -7.46 21.72
CA ASP A 116 0.83 -8.50 20.74
C ASP A 116 0.55 -7.99 19.31
N ALA A 117 0.88 -8.79 18.30
CA ALA A 117 0.66 -8.43 16.90
C ALA A 117 -0.82 -8.13 16.59
N ARG A 118 -1.75 -8.89 17.20
CA ARG A 118 -3.20 -8.69 17.04
C ARG A 118 -3.64 -7.33 17.58
N GLY A 119 -3.22 -6.99 18.80
CA GLY A 119 -3.51 -5.70 19.42
C GLY A 119 -2.89 -4.56 18.62
N ALA A 120 -1.67 -4.74 18.10
CA ALA A 120 -1.01 -3.77 17.25
C ALA A 120 -1.80 -3.52 15.96
N VAL A 121 -2.30 -4.57 15.29
CA VAL A 121 -3.18 -4.46 14.11
C VAL A 121 -4.43 -3.66 14.45
N ALA A 122 -5.10 -4.00 15.56
CA ALA A 122 -6.32 -3.33 15.96
C ALA A 122 -6.12 -1.82 16.23
N ILE A 123 -5.01 -1.45 16.90
CA ILE A 123 -4.67 -0.05 17.16
C ILE A 123 -4.31 0.68 15.85
N HIS A 124 -3.59 0.04 14.92
CA HIS A 124 -3.26 0.64 13.63
C HIS A 124 -4.49 0.83 12.75
N LEU A 125 -5.42 -0.12 12.75
CA LEU A 125 -6.73 0.00 12.09
C LEU A 125 -7.55 1.14 12.67
N ALA A 126 -7.56 1.31 13.99
CA ALA A 126 -8.23 2.44 14.64
C ALA A 126 -7.63 3.79 14.20
N ALA A 127 -6.31 3.90 14.17
CA ALA A 127 -5.63 5.11 13.69
C ALA A 127 -5.88 5.37 12.20
N LEU A 128 -5.95 4.31 11.38
CA LEU A 128 -6.26 4.41 9.96
C LEU A 128 -7.70 4.90 9.74
N LEU A 129 -8.68 4.35 10.45
CA LEU A 129 -10.07 4.81 10.41
C LEU A 129 -10.19 6.29 10.78
N ILE A 130 -9.45 6.72 11.81
CA ILE A 130 -9.41 8.11 12.25
C ILE A 130 -8.76 9.00 11.19
N ALA A 131 -7.71 8.53 10.51
CA ALA A 131 -7.06 9.27 9.44
C ALA A 131 -7.98 9.46 8.20
N PHE A 132 -8.98 8.60 8.01
CA PHE A 132 -10.02 8.73 6.99
C PHE A 132 -11.20 9.63 7.39
N LEU A 133 -11.22 10.19 8.59
CA LEU A 133 -12.28 11.15 8.94
C LEU A 133 -12.15 12.40 8.05
N PRO A 134 -13.26 12.93 7.51
CA PRO A 134 -13.24 14.05 6.60
C PRO A 134 -12.76 15.32 7.33
N GLY A 135 -11.48 15.67 7.17
CA GLY A 135 -10.84 16.86 7.72
C GLY A 135 -10.79 18.03 6.74
N LYS A 136 -10.33 19.20 7.20
CA LYS A 136 -10.07 20.34 6.27
C LYS A 136 -8.94 19.99 5.30
N ARG A 137 -8.01 19.13 5.72
CA ARG A 137 -6.97 18.56 4.86
C ARG A 137 -6.60 17.14 5.33
N MET A 138 -6.85 16.15 4.50
CA MET A 138 -6.40 14.78 4.76
C MET A 138 -4.88 14.71 4.64
N ASP A 139 -4.19 14.19 5.65
CA ASP A 139 -2.72 14.00 5.65
C ASP A 139 -2.40 12.66 4.95
N HIS A 140 -2.24 12.69 3.62
CA HIS A 140 -2.03 11.47 2.83
C HIS A 140 -0.68 10.82 3.13
N ALA A 141 0.34 11.59 3.51
CA ALA A 141 1.63 11.04 3.98
C ALA A 141 1.45 10.21 5.26
N LYS A 142 0.64 10.69 6.22
CA LYS A 142 0.27 9.94 7.43
C LYS A 142 -0.53 8.68 7.07
N LEU A 143 -1.50 8.79 6.17
CA LEU A 143 -2.32 7.66 5.71
C LEU A 143 -1.41 6.55 5.13
N GLY A 144 -0.51 6.91 4.22
CA GLY A 144 0.42 5.97 3.61
C GLY A 144 1.38 5.31 4.61
N ARG A 145 1.85 6.09 5.59
CA ARG A 145 2.69 5.59 6.70
C ARG A 145 1.95 4.64 7.64
N LEU A 146 0.65 4.84 7.88
CA LEU A 146 -0.16 3.95 8.70
C LEU A 146 -0.43 2.65 7.94
N ALA A 147 -0.83 2.78 6.68
CA ALA A 147 -1.14 1.66 5.80
C ALA A 147 0.07 0.73 5.61
N ILE A 148 1.27 1.26 5.31
CA ILE A 148 2.47 0.42 5.14
C ILE A 148 2.83 -0.36 6.43
N ARG A 149 2.73 0.28 7.59
CA ARG A 149 3.00 -0.36 8.89
C ARG A 149 1.96 -1.41 9.24
N LEU A 150 0.70 -1.17 8.89
CA LEU A 150 -0.34 -2.18 9.04
C LEU A 150 -0.07 -3.39 8.13
N GLY A 151 0.44 -3.15 6.91
CA GLY A 151 0.88 -4.23 6.02
C GLY A 151 2.02 -5.07 6.63
N TRP A 152 2.98 -4.42 7.30
CA TRP A 152 4.03 -5.12 8.05
C TRP A 152 3.50 -6.00 9.18
N LEU A 153 2.50 -5.50 9.93
CA LEU A 153 1.87 -6.30 10.99
C LEU A 153 1.15 -7.52 10.44
N TYR A 154 0.43 -7.39 9.32
CA TYR A 154 -0.18 -8.54 8.66
C TYR A 154 0.86 -9.57 8.22
N ARG A 155 2.00 -9.11 7.69
CA ARG A 155 3.12 -9.99 7.33
C ARG A 155 3.69 -10.73 8.54
N GLU A 156 3.87 -10.06 9.67
CA GLU A 156 4.34 -10.69 10.90
C GLU A 156 3.37 -11.76 11.41
N MET A 157 2.06 -11.53 11.26
CA MET A 157 1.03 -12.48 11.65
C MET A 157 0.92 -13.69 10.71
N ASP A 158 1.03 -13.46 9.41
CA ASP A 158 0.92 -14.50 8.37
C ASP A 158 2.23 -15.33 8.25
N GLY A 159 3.33 -14.85 8.85
CA GLY A 159 4.68 -15.40 8.68
C GLY A 159 5.38 -14.83 7.43
N PRO A 160 6.70 -15.06 7.26
CA PRO A 160 7.40 -14.68 6.04
C PRO A 160 6.76 -15.45 4.87
N ALA A 161 6.01 -14.75 4.02
CA ALA A 161 5.52 -15.33 2.79
C ALA A 161 6.73 -15.73 1.93
N THR A 162 7.03 -17.03 1.81
CA THR A 162 7.65 -17.62 0.61
C THR A 162 7.64 -19.15 0.71
N PRO A 163 7.16 -19.81 -0.36
CA PRO A 163 8.07 -20.28 -1.41
C PRO A 163 7.88 -19.47 -2.71
N PRO A 164 8.66 -19.73 -3.79
CA PRO A 164 8.60 -18.98 -5.06
C PRO A 164 7.17 -18.99 -5.62
N PRO A 165 6.82 -18.12 -6.61
CA PRO A 165 5.60 -18.35 -7.36
C PRO A 165 5.60 -19.81 -7.84
N GLU A 166 4.67 -20.61 -7.31
CA GLU A 166 4.39 -21.91 -7.90
C GLU A 166 4.07 -21.65 -9.37
N PRO A 167 4.55 -22.51 -10.30
CA PRO A 167 4.30 -22.32 -11.73
C PRO A 167 2.80 -22.06 -11.92
N GLU A 168 2.47 -20.91 -12.53
CA GLU A 168 1.11 -20.38 -12.58
C GLU A 168 0.12 -21.48 -12.94
N SER A 169 -0.76 -21.79 -12.00
CA SER A 169 -1.85 -22.72 -12.25
C SER A 169 -2.72 -22.13 -13.37
N ARG A 170 -2.75 -22.79 -14.53
CA ARG A 170 -3.60 -22.38 -15.67
C ARG A 170 -5.07 -22.22 -15.28
N THR A 171 -5.53 -22.91 -14.24
CA THR A 171 -6.92 -22.86 -13.76
C THR A 171 -7.22 -21.61 -12.94
N MET A 172 -6.22 -20.91 -12.39
CA MET A 172 -6.45 -19.75 -11.53
C MET A 172 -6.86 -18.48 -12.30
N PRO A 173 -6.24 -18.15 -13.45
CA PRO A 173 -6.75 -17.11 -14.34
C PRO A 173 -8.17 -17.42 -14.84
N GLU A 174 -8.44 -18.67 -15.22
CA GLU A 174 -9.77 -19.11 -15.69
C GLU A 174 -10.84 -18.97 -14.59
N LEU A 175 -10.50 -19.33 -13.34
CA LEU A 175 -11.39 -19.19 -12.20
C LEU A 175 -11.65 -17.72 -11.87
N ALA A 176 -10.61 -16.88 -11.87
CA ALA A 176 -10.76 -15.44 -11.67
C ALA A 176 -11.67 -14.80 -12.73
N GLU A 177 -11.43 -15.11 -14.01
CA GLU A 177 -12.27 -14.65 -15.12
C GLU A 177 -13.72 -15.12 -14.98
N ALA A 178 -13.94 -16.39 -14.59
CA ALA A 178 -15.26 -16.95 -14.36
C ALA A 178 -16.01 -16.22 -13.22
N THR A 179 -15.32 -15.88 -12.12
CA THR A 179 -15.93 -15.13 -11.01
C THR A 179 -16.26 -13.69 -11.39
N GLU A 180 -15.42 -13.03 -12.19
CA GLU A 180 -15.69 -11.68 -12.69
C GLU A 180 -16.85 -11.68 -13.70
N ARG A 181 -16.92 -12.70 -14.56
CA ARG A 181 -18.06 -12.91 -15.46
C ARG A 181 -19.36 -13.11 -14.68
N LEU A 182 -19.33 -13.88 -13.60
CA LEU A 182 -20.50 -14.08 -12.75
C LEU A 182 -20.97 -12.78 -12.07
N ASP A 183 -20.04 -11.98 -11.54
CA ASP A 183 -20.36 -10.66 -10.96
C ASP A 183 -21.03 -9.72 -11.99
N ARG A 184 -20.50 -9.68 -13.24
CA ARG A 184 -21.15 -8.93 -14.33
C ARG A 184 -22.57 -9.40 -14.61
N LEU A 185 -22.80 -10.71 -14.71
CA LEU A 185 -24.13 -11.28 -14.92
C LEU A 185 -25.10 -10.94 -13.77
N LEU A 186 -24.62 -10.91 -12.53
CA LEU A 186 -25.43 -10.52 -11.38
C LEU A 186 -25.79 -9.03 -11.38
N LYS A 187 -24.88 -8.16 -11.84
CA LYS A 187 -25.16 -6.73 -12.04
C LYS A 187 -26.21 -6.52 -13.13
N ASP A 188 -26.10 -7.24 -14.25
CA ASP A 188 -27.09 -7.20 -15.33
C ASP A 188 -28.47 -7.72 -14.87
N ALA A 189 -28.48 -8.80 -14.07
CA ALA A 189 -29.71 -9.33 -13.48
C ALA A 189 -30.36 -8.33 -12.52
N ALA A 190 -29.57 -7.58 -11.74
CA ALA A 190 -30.08 -6.53 -10.85
C ALA A 190 -30.77 -5.42 -11.65
N ALA A 191 -30.14 -4.95 -12.73
CA ALA A 191 -30.72 -3.94 -13.61
C ALA A 191 -32.01 -4.44 -14.30
N ALA A 192 -32.03 -5.71 -14.74
CA ALA A 192 -33.23 -6.31 -15.33
C ALA A 192 -34.38 -6.43 -14.32
N LEU A 193 -34.07 -6.79 -13.07
CA LEU A 193 -35.06 -6.88 -11.99
C LEU A 193 -35.65 -5.50 -11.68
N GLU A 194 -34.83 -4.46 -11.62
CA GLU A 194 -35.30 -3.08 -11.42
C GLU A 194 -36.28 -2.65 -12.55
N ALA A 195 -35.96 -3.00 -13.80
CA ALA A 195 -36.85 -2.75 -14.93
C ALA A 195 -38.19 -3.54 -14.82
N ILE A 196 -38.15 -4.79 -14.35
CA ILE A 196 -39.36 -5.60 -14.09
C ILE A 196 -40.19 -4.99 -12.96
N GLN A 197 -39.57 -4.61 -11.84
CA GLN A 197 -40.25 -3.97 -10.72
C GLN A 197 -40.91 -2.66 -11.15
N SER A 198 -40.24 -1.85 -11.97
CA SER A 198 -40.81 -0.62 -12.55
C SER A 198 -42.08 -0.90 -13.37
N LYS A 199 -42.05 -1.90 -14.27
CA LYS A 199 -43.24 -2.33 -15.02
C LYS A 199 -44.32 -2.93 -14.11
N GLY A 200 -43.93 -3.64 -13.05
CA GLY A 200 -44.83 -4.18 -12.03
C GLY A 200 -45.55 -3.09 -11.23
N ARG A 201 -44.90 -1.96 -10.96
CA ARG A 201 -45.54 -0.77 -10.35
C ARG A 201 -46.60 -0.19 -11.28
N LEU A 202 -46.26 0.00 -12.55
CA LEU A 202 -47.20 0.50 -13.56
C LEU A 202 -48.43 -0.41 -13.68
N ARG A 203 -48.21 -1.72 -13.79
CA ARG A 203 -49.30 -2.69 -13.87
C ARG A 203 -50.15 -2.73 -12.60
N GLY A 204 -49.53 -2.65 -11.43
CA GLY A 204 -50.23 -2.54 -10.15
C GLY A 204 -51.14 -1.31 -10.10
N ALA A 205 -50.65 -0.16 -10.58
CA ALA A 205 -51.42 1.08 -10.66
C ALA A 205 -52.62 0.96 -11.62
N GLU A 206 -52.43 0.36 -12.81
CA GLU A 206 -53.52 0.08 -13.76
C GLU A 206 -54.62 -0.78 -13.14
N LEU A 207 -54.23 -1.79 -12.34
CA LEU A 207 -55.13 -2.70 -11.66
C LEU A 207 -55.66 -2.16 -10.32
N ARG A 208 -55.25 -0.94 -9.92
CA ARG A 208 -55.59 -0.31 -8.63
C ARG A 208 -55.25 -1.19 -7.42
N LEU A 209 -54.16 -1.97 -7.51
CA LEU A 209 -53.66 -2.74 -6.39
C LEU A 209 -52.99 -1.79 -5.38
N PRO A 210 -53.20 -1.98 -4.07
CA PRO A 210 -52.45 -1.26 -3.05
C PRO A 210 -50.97 -1.63 -3.14
N ALA A 211 -50.07 -0.68 -2.83
CA ALA A 211 -48.62 -0.90 -2.91
C ALA A 211 -48.18 -2.12 -2.08
N ASP A 212 -48.70 -2.23 -0.85
CA ASP A 212 -48.38 -3.31 0.12
C ASP A 212 -49.00 -4.67 -0.25
N GLY A 213 -49.87 -4.71 -1.27
CA GLY A 213 -50.52 -5.92 -1.76
C GLY A 213 -50.23 -6.23 -3.23
N ASN A 214 -49.27 -5.53 -3.85
CA ASN A 214 -48.92 -5.75 -5.24
C ASN A 214 -48.03 -6.99 -5.39
N PRO A 215 -48.52 -8.11 -5.97
CA PRO A 215 -47.76 -9.35 -6.06
C PRO A 215 -46.50 -9.20 -6.93
N TYR A 216 -46.50 -8.28 -7.90
CA TYR A 216 -45.32 -8.01 -8.73
C TYR A 216 -44.18 -7.39 -7.93
N LEU A 217 -44.50 -6.55 -6.94
CA LEU A 217 -43.50 -5.95 -6.04
C LEU A 217 -43.02 -6.96 -5.01
N ALA A 218 -43.93 -7.69 -4.37
CA ALA A 218 -43.58 -8.70 -3.37
C ALA A 218 -42.63 -9.78 -3.93
N HIS A 219 -42.89 -10.27 -5.15
CA HIS A 219 -41.98 -11.22 -5.80
C HIS A 219 -40.67 -10.56 -6.25
N GLY A 220 -40.71 -9.30 -6.70
CA GLY A 220 -39.51 -8.54 -7.04
C GLY A 220 -38.57 -8.39 -5.86
N GLU A 221 -39.10 -7.99 -4.69
CA GLU A 221 -38.34 -7.85 -3.43
C GLU A 221 -37.73 -9.18 -2.99
N LEU A 222 -38.45 -10.29 -3.11
CA LEU A 222 -37.91 -11.62 -2.79
C LEU A 222 -36.73 -11.99 -3.69
N ILE A 223 -36.83 -11.71 -5.00
CA ILE A 223 -35.74 -11.94 -5.95
C ILE A 223 -34.57 -11.02 -5.62
N GLU A 224 -34.82 -9.77 -5.26
CA GLU A 224 -33.79 -8.79 -4.90
C GLU A 224 -32.97 -9.23 -3.67
N VAL A 225 -33.65 -9.72 -2.62
CA VAL A 225 -32.98 -10.26 -1.43
C VAL A 225 -32.08 -11.45 -1.79
N ARG A 226 -32.57 -12.36 -2.63
CA ARG A 226 -31.77 -13.51 -3.11
C ARG A 226 -30.59 -13.06 -3.94
N LEU A 227 -30.78 -12.07 -4.82
CA LEU A 227 -29.72 -11.54 -5.67
C LEU A 227 -28.60 -10.91 -4.84
N ARG A 228 -28.95 -10.13 -3.81
CA ARG A 228 -27.97 -9.56 -2.86
C ARG A 228 -27.21 -10.64 -2.09
N THR A 229 -27.89 -11.72 -1.72
CA THR A 229 -27.25 -12.89 -1.05
C THR A 229 -26.21 -13.51 -1.99
N VAL A 230 -26.59 -13.80 -3.23
CA VAL A 230 -25.68 -14.39 -4.23
C VAL A 230 -24.53 -13.44 -4.56
N GLN A 231 -24.76 -12.13 -4.62
CA GLN A 231 -23.68 -11.14 -4.80
C GLN A 231 -22.68 -11.17 -3.63
N ALA A 232 -23.15 -11.30 -2.39
CA ALA A 232 -22.28 -11.43 -1.22
C ALA A 232 -21.47 -12.74 -1.24
N ASP A 233 -22.09 -13.84 -1.67
CA ASP A 233 -21.41 -15.13 -1.83
C ASP A 233 -20.33 -15.07 -2.93
N VAL A 234 -20.63 -14.41 -4.06
CA VAL A 234 -19.66 -14.22 -5.16
C VAL A 234 -18.50 -13.32 -4.72
N ALA A 235 -18.76 -12.26 -3.96
CA ALA A 235 -17.70 -11.44 -3.38
C ALA A 235 -16.81 -12.26 -2.43
N THR A 236 -17.41 -13.16 -1.64
CA THR A 236 -16.67 -14.08 -0.76
C THR A 236 -15.81 -15.06 -1.56
N LEU A 237 -16.35 -15.60 -2.67
CA LEU A 237 -15.61 -16.46 -3.58
C LEU A 237 -14.45 -15.71 -4.25
N GLN A 238 -14.64 -14.48 -4.72
CA GLN A 238 -13.58 -13.64 -5.29
C GLN A 238 -12.45 -13.40 -4.28
N LEU A 239 -12.78 -13.21 -3.00
CA LEU A 239 -11.79 -13.09 -1.93
C LEU A 239 -11.02 -14.40 -1.70
N ALA A 240 -11.69 -15.54 -1.79
CA ALA A 240 -11.04 -16.85 -1.71
C ALA A 240 -10.09 -17.09 -2.89
N VAL A 241 -10.53 -16.76 -4.11
CA VAL A 241 -9.69 -16.83 -5.33
C VAL A 241 -8.47 -15.91 -5.19
N LEU A 242 -8.65 -14.70 -4.68
CA LEU A 242 -7.55 -13.77 -4.43
C LEU A 242 -6.60 -14.28 -3.33
N ALA A 243 -7.13 -14.91 -2.28
CA ALA A 243 -6.32 -15.53 -1.23
C ALA A 243 -5.51 -16.71 -1.78
N ASP A 244 -6.10 -17.51 -2.67
CA ASP A 244 -5.45 -18.63 -3.35
C ASP A 244 -4.33 -18.16 -4.30
N GLN A 245 -4.59 -17.13 -5.09
CA GLN A 245 -3.55 -16.45 -5.90
C GLN A 245 -2.37 -15.94 -5.07
N GLN A 246 -2.59 -15.71 -3.78
CA GLN A 246 -1.57 -15.26 -2.83
C GLN A 246 -0.91 -16.40 -2.06
N GLY A 247 -1.30 -17.67 -2.31
CA GLY A 247 -0.85 -18.84 -1.55
C GLY A 247 -1.39 -18.90 -0.11
N ARG A 248 -2.52 -18.23 0.15
CA ARG A 248 -3.10 -18.00 1.49
C ARG A 248 -4.45 -18.68 1.69
N LEU A 249 -4.83 -19.61 0.80
CA LEU A 249 -6.09 -20.34 0.95
C LEU A 249 -6.02 -21.20 2.21
N THR A 250 -6.65 -20.73 3.28
CA THR A 250 -6.81 -21.51 4.50
C THR A 250 -8.13 -22.26 4.42
N PRO A 251 -8.16 -23.58 4.69
CA PRO A 251 -9.41 -24.30 4.73
C PRO A 251 -10.32 -23.65 5.78
N PRO A 252 -11.62 -23.50 5.50
CA PRO A 252 -12.54 -22.97 6.50
C PRO A 252 -12.41 -23.84 7.75
N PRO A 253 -12.30 -23.22 8.94
CA PRO A 253 -12.21 -23.99 10.16
C PRO A 253 -13.47 -24.87 10.27
N PRO A 254 -13.35 -26.09 10.81
CA PRO A 254 -14.48 -26.99 10.93
C PRO A 254 -15.64 -26.29 11.65
N PRO A 255 -16.90 -26.52 11.23
CA PRO A 255 -18.06 -25.91 11.86
C PRO A 255 -18.07 -26.26 13.35
N GLY A 256 -17.85 -25.26 14.21
CA GLY A 256 -17.71 -25.42 15.66
C GLY A 256 -16.40 -24.92 16.28
N ALA A 257 -15.41 -24.51 15.48
CA ALA A 257 -14.27 -23.76 16.01
C ALA A 257 -14.70 -22.31 16.32
N ASP A 258 -14.55 -21.87 17.56
CA ASP A 258 -14.97 -20.55 18.05
C ASP A 258 -14.48 -19.39 17.17
N ALA A 259 -15.32 -18.94 16.23
CA ALA A 259 -15.06 -17.79 15.37
C ALA A 259 -14.92 -16.46 16.16
N GLY A 260 -15.35 -16.44 17.43
CA GLY A 260 -15.24 -15.29 18.32
C GLY A 260 -13.81 -15.00 18.80
N GLY A 261 -12.86 -15.91 18.58
CA GLY A 261 -11.49 -15.78 19.10
C GLY A 261 -10.47 -15.18 18.13
N THR A 262 -10.70 -15.24 16.81
CA THR A 262 -9.67 -14.92 15.81
C THR A 262 -9.74 -13.46 15.35
N LEU A 263 -8.60 -12.91 14.92
CA LEU A 263 -8.56 -11.57 14.31
C LEU A 263 -9.47 -11.55 13.06
N ALA A 264 -9.35 -12.54 12.18
CA ALA A 264 -10.15 -12.64 10.96
C ALA A 264 -11.66 -12.64 11.24
N GLY A 265 -12.14 -13.41 12.23
CA GLY A 265 -13.54 -13.41 12.63
C GLY A 265 -14.00 -12.04 13.13
N SER A 266 -13.15 -11.36 13.91
CA SER A 266 -13.42 -10.02 14.42
C SER A 266 -13.49 -8.96 13.30
N LEU A 267 -12.58 -9.02 12.33
CA LEU A 267 -12.56 -8.11 11.18
C LEU A 267 -13.75 -8.33 10.24
N ASN A 268 -14.17 -9.59 10.03
CA ASN A 268 -15.36 -9.90 9.24
C ASN A 268 -16.65 -9.34 9.86
N ALA A 269 -16.73 -9.29 11.21
CA ALA A 269 -17.86 -8.67 11.90
C ALA A 269 -17.91 -7.13 11.72
N ILE A 270 -16.76 -6.50 11.47
CA ILE A 270 -16.63 -5.05 11.26
C ILE A 270 -16.94 -4.66 9.79
N LEU A 271 -16.73 -5.57 8.84
CA LEU A 271 -16.80 -5.31 7.41
C LEU A 271 -18.11 -4.64 6.93
N PRO A 272 -19.32 -4.99 7.43
CA PRO A 272 -20.55 -4.29 7.04
C PRO A 272 -20.57 -2.81 7.42
N LEU A 273 -19.81 -2.40 8.45
CA LEU A 273 -19.70 -1.02 8.92
C LEU A 273 -18.51 -0.26 8.30
N TRP A 274 -17.53 -0.99 7.77
CA TRP A 274 -16.37 -0.43 7.08
C TRP A 274 -15.97 -1.31 5.89
N PRO A 275 -16.65 -1.15 4.73
CA PRO A 275 -16.43 -1.99 3.55
C PRO A 275 -15.00 -1.95 2.99
N ASP A 276 -14.34 -0.78 3.10
CA ASP A 276 -12.98 -0.55 2.60
C ASP A 276 -11.87 -0.95 3.59
N LEU A 277 -12.21 -1.73 4.63
CA LEU A 277 -11.26 -2.20 5.63
C LEU A 277 -10.15 -3.04 4.98
N PRO A 278 -8.85 -2.64 5.09
CA PRO A 278 -7.77 -3.47 4.59
C PRO A 278 -7.53 -4.66 5.52
N ARG A 279 -7.59 -5.87 4.95
CA ARG A 279 -7.58 -7.15 5.68
C ARG A 279 -6.29 -7.96 5.49
N ASN A 280 -5.40 -7.51 4.63
CA ASN A 280 -4.13 -8.18 4.37
C ASN A 280 -3.05 -7.19 3.95
N GLU A 281 -1.81 -7.69 3.91
CA GLU A 281 -0.64 -6.93 3.52
C GLU A 281 -0.78 -6.24 2.16
N ARG A 282 -1.27 -6.95 1.13
CA ARG A 282 -1.38 -6.41 -0.23
C ARG A 282 -2.34 -5.22 -0.30
N GLN A 283 -3.51 -5.32 0.34
CA GLN A 283 -4.48 -4.22 0.42
C GLN A 283 -3.89 -3.01 1.16
N CYS A 284 -3.18 -3.24 2.26
CA CYS A 284 -2.45 -2.19 2.98
C CYS A 284 -1.39 -1.51 2.11
N MET A 285 -0.64 -2.27 1.31
CA MET A 285 0.38 -1.73 0.42
C MET A 285 -0.20 -0.93 -0.73
N LEU A 286 -1.31 -1.38 -1.33
CA LEU A 286 -2.02 -0.62 -2.37
C LEU A 286 -2.54 0.71 -1.82
N LEU A 287 -3.17 0.68 -0.64
CA LEU A 287 -3.60 1.89 0.05
C LEU A 287 -2.42 2.82 0.38
N ALA A 288 -1.30 2.24 0.82
CA ALA A 288 -0.10 3.00 1.10
C ALA A 288 0.47 3.67 -0.15
N LEU A 289 0.51 2.94 -1.26
CA LEU A 289 0.97 3.43 -2.55
C LEU A 289 0.13 4.62 -3.02
N GLU A 290 -1.19 4.47 -3.08
CA GLU A 290 -2.12 5.53 -3.50
C GLU A 290 -1.95 6.80 -2.66
N ALA A 291 -1.91 6.64 -1.34
CA ALA A 291 -1.75 7.76 -0.41
C ALA A 291 -0.40 8.48 -0.57
N LEU A 292 0.70 7.72 -0.70
CA LEU A 292 2.03 8.29 -0.86
C LEU A 292 2.21 8.94 -2.23
N GLU A 293 1.66 8.39 -3.30
CA GLU A 293 1.70 9.01 -4.63
C GLU A 293 0.93 10.33 -4.63
N TYR A 294 -0.29 10.36 -4.05
CA TYR A 294 -1.07 11.58 -3.94
C TYR A 294 -0.33 12.65 -3.14
N SER A 295 0.20 12.29 -1.97
CA SER A 295 0.92 13.23 -1.12
C SER A 295 2.15 13.80 -1.84
N TYR A 296 2.87 12.96 -2.57
CA TYR A 296 4.02 13.38 -3.36
C TYR A 296 3.64 14.36 -4.48
N GLN A 297 2.55 14.10 -5.20
CA GLN A 297 2.14 14.89 -6.36
C GLN A 297 1.48 16.22 -5.96
N PHE A 298 0.64 16.22 -4.93
CA PHE A 298 -0.27 17.34 -4.66
C PHE A 298 0.03 18.08 -3.35
N GLU A 299 0.72 17.46 -2.40
CA GLU A 299 0.88 18.02 -1.04
C GLU A 299 2.28 18.54 -0.74
N ARG A 300 3.20 18.51 -1.71
CA ARG A 300 4.63 18.85 -1.61
C ARG A 300 4.99 20.27 -1.14
N GLY A 301 4.04 21.06 -0.65
CA GLY A 301 4.15 22.51 -0.44
C GLY A 301 5.11 23.02 0.63
N SER A 302 5.87 22.18 1.34
CA SER A 302 6.85 22.65 2.34
C SER A 302 7.94 21.64 2.77
N GLY A 303 7.93 20.42 2.24
CA GLY A 303 8.88 19.38 2.63
C GLY A 303 10.28 19.62 2.06
N SER A 304 11.30 19.08 2.73
CA SER A 304 12.66 19.07 2.19
C SER A 304 12.75 18.15 0.96
N GLU A 305 13.67 18.45 0.05
CA GLU A 305 13.96 17.60 -1.13
C GLU A 305 14.27 16.15 -0.70
N ASP A 306 14.96 16.00 0.44
CA ASP A 306 15.33 14.71 1.03
C ASP A 306 14.11 13.89 1.49
N GLU A 307 13.09 14.54 2.07
CA GLU A 307 11.83 13.87 2.43
C GLU A 307 11.08 13.42 1.18
N GLY A 308 11.05 14.25 0.14
CA GLY A 308 10.47 13.90 -1.15
C GLY A 308 11.15 12.67 -1.75
N LEU A 309 12.48 12.64 -1.79
CA LEU A 309 13.24 11.48 -2.27
C LEU A 309 13.03 10.24 -1.39
N ALA A 310 12.98 10.38 -0.08
CA ALA A 310 12.73 9.27 0.83
C ALA A 310 11.36 8.63 0.57
N GLN A 311 10.35 9.44 0.27
CA GLN A 311 9.01 8.98 -0.08
C GLN A 311 8.96 8.27 -1.43
N VAL A 312 9.65 8.80 -2.46
CA VAL A 312 9.71 8.13 -3.77
C VAL A 312 10.40 6.77 -3.68
N ASN A 313 11.46 6.65 -2.89
CA ASN A 313 12.09 5.34 -2.69
C ASN A 313 11.11 4.33 -2.08
N ILE A 314 10.29 4.75 -1.10
CA ILE A 314 9.24 3.87 -0.53
C ILE A 314 8.21 3.50 -1.61
N ILE A 315 7.75 4.46 -2.42
CA ILE A 315 6.82 4.19 -3.53
C ILE A 315 7.42 3.16 -4.49
N LEU A 316 8.69 3.30 -4.86
CA LEU A 316 9.40 2.36 -5.73
C LEU A 316 9.49 0.96 -5.12
N ASP A 317 9.91 0.85 -3.85
CA ASP A 317 10.02 -0.43 -3.16
C ASP A 317 8.64 -1.12 -3.03
N LEU A 318 7.55 -0.35 -2.80
CA LEU A 318 6.18 -0.85 -2.79
C LEU A 318 5.73 -1.37 -4.17
N LEU A 319 6.03 -0.62 -5.25
CA LEU A 319 5.67 -1.03 -6.61
C LEU A 319 6.36 -2.34 -7.00
N ILE A 320 7.66 -2.45 -6.71
CA ILE A 320 8.43 -3.69 -6.94
C ILE A 320 7.79 -4.85 -6.19
N ARG A 321 7.49 -4.65 -4.90
CA ARG A 321 6.90 -5.69 -4.05
C ARG A 321 5.50 -6.12 -4.47
N LEU A 322 4.71 -5.19 -5.01
CA LEU A 322 3.37 -5.47 -5.52
C LEU A 322 3.39 -6.15 -6.91
N GLY A 323 4.56 -6.27 -7.54
CA GLY A 323 4.74 -6.78 -8.91
C GLY A 323 4.39 -5.77 -9.99
N LEU A 324 4.26 -4.48 -9.65
CA LEU A 324 3.90 -3.39 -10.56
C LEU A 324 5.15 -2.80 -11.22
N LEU A 325 5.89 -3.64 -11.94
CA LEU A 325 7.26 -3.35 -12.41
C LEU A 325 7.33 -2.23 -13.46
N GLU A 326 6.32 -2.11 -14.33
CA GLU A 326 6.25 -1.06 -15.35
C GLU A 326 6.14 0.32 -14.70
N ARG A 327 5.25 0.43 -13.70
CA ARG A 327 5.12 1.66 -12.90
C ARG A 327 6.39 1.95 -12.11
N ALA A 328 7.07 0.92 -11.60
CA ALA A 328 8.36 1.09 -10.93
C ALA A 328 9.40 1.71 -11.89
N LEU A 329 9.46 1.30 -13.16
CA LEU A 329 10.33 1.92 -14.16
C LEU A 329 10.02 3.40 -14.40
N ASP A 330 8.75 3.77 -14.47
CA ASP A 330 8.35 5.17 -14.63
C ASP A 330 8.85 6.02 -13.46
N TRP A 331 8.70 5.51 -12.24
CA TRP A 331 9.21 6.17 -11.04
C TRP A 331 10.74 6.29 -11.02
N THR A 332 11.50 5.27 -11.46
CA THR A 332 12.97 5.41 -11.57
C THR A 332 13.37 6.53 -12.55
N SER A 333 12.62 6.68 -13.64
CA SER A 333 12.81 7.75 -14.62
C SER A 333 12.50 9.12 -14.02
N GLN A 334 11.42 9.22 -13.24
CA GLN A 334 11.06 10.45 -12.51
C GLN A 334 12.13 10.87 -11.50
N ILE A 335 12.72 9.93 -10.74
CA ILE A 335 13.82 10.23 -9.82
C ILE A 335 15.04 10.77 -10.58
N SER A 336 15.43 10.10 -11.67
CA SER A 336 16.58 10.49 -12.49
C SER A 336 16.39 11.88 -13.10
N LYS A 337 15.19 12.17 -13.61
CA LYS A 337 14.82 13.49 -14.15
C LYS A 337 14.88 14.55 -13.04
N PHE A 338 14.22 14.31 -11.91
CA PHE A 338 14.26 15.23 -10.77
C PHE A 338 15.68 15.55 -10.32
N ALA A 339 16.54 14.54 -10.16
CA ALA A 339 17.93 14.74 -9.76
C ALA A 339 18.73 15.55 -10.81
N THR A 340 18.42 15.40 -12.10
CA THR A 340 19.06 16.16 -13.18
C THR A 340 18.61 17.62 -13.14
N ASP A 341 17.31 17.88 -13.06
CA ASP A 341 16.72 19.21 -12.99
C ASP A 341 17.24 19.97 -11.74
N SER A 342 17.33 19.28 -10.59
CA SER A 342 17.89 19.85 -9.35
C SER A 342 19.38 20.19 -9.47
N VAL A 343 20.20 19.36 -10.14
CA VAL A 343 21.62 19.68 -10.35
C VAL A 343 21.76 20.92 -11.23
N GLU A 344 20.96 21.03 -12.29
CA GLU A 344 20.97 22.18 -13.19
C GLU A 344 20.57 23.48 -12.45
N ASP A 345 19.49 23.45 -11.65
CA ASP A 345 19.09 24.61 -10.84
C ASP A 345 20.20 25.03 -9.86
N LEU A 346 20.80 24.09 -9.14
CA LEU A 346 21.87 24.37 -8.19
C LEU A 346 23.12 24.96 -8.89
N GLN A 347 23.48 24.47 -10.08
CA GLN A 347 24.56 25.03 -10.89
C GLN A 347 24.25 26.45 -11.35
N ASN A 348 23.02 26.71 -11.81
CA ASN A 348 22.56 28.02 -12.19
C ASN A 348 22.57 29.01 -11.02
N ARG A 349 22.22 28.55 -9.81
CA ARG A 349 22.32 29.35 -8.57
C ARG A 349 23.76 29.71 -8.23
N ILE A 350 24.71 28.79 -8.39
CA ILE A 350 26.14 29.08 -8.24
C ILE A 350 26.58 30.14 -9.25
N ALA A 351 26.27 29.93 -10.54
CA ALA A 351 26.67 30.84 -11.62
C ALA A 351 26.11 32.26 -11.39
N LYS A 352 24.82 32.36 -11.07
CA LYS A 352 24.14 33.63 -10.78
C LYS A 352 24.73 34.30 -9.55
N GLY A 353 24.89 33.57 -8.45
CA GLY A 353 25.43 34.11 -7.20
C GLY A 353 26.88 34.58 -7.31
N ARG A 354 27.71 33.90 -8.11
CA ARG A 354 29.07 34.35 -8.45
C ARG A 354 29.03 35.60 -9.32
N GLY A 355 28.17 35.64 -10.32
CA GLY A 355 28.00 36.80 -11.20
C GLY A 355 27.50 38.06 -10.47
N SER A 356 26.64 37.91 -9.45
CA SER A 356 26.15 39.01 -8.63
C SER A 356 27.03 39.35 -7.42
N GLY A 357 28.08 38.59 -7.14
CA GLY A 357 28.93 38.77 -5.95
C GLY A 357 28.22 38.48 -4.62
N THR A 358 27.06 37.81 -4.64
CA THR A 358 26.26 37.51 -3.44
C THR A 358 26.53 36.11 -2.87
N MET A 359 27.33 35.29 -3.56
CA MET A 359 27.66 33.93 -3.14
C MET A 359 28.84 33.92 -2.18
N THR A 360 28.62 33.46 -0.95
CA THR A 360 29.73 33.22 -0.01
C THR A 360 30.42 31.88 -0.29
N PRO A 361 31.68 31.68 0.13
CA PRO A 361 32.35 30.38 0.03
C PRO A 361 31.62 29.26 0.80
N PHE A 362 30.94 29.62 1.89
CA PHE A 362 30.13 28.68 2.67
C PHE A 362 28.91 28.22 1.89
N ASP A 363 28.14 29.15 1.29
CA ASP A 363 26.97 28.83 0.48
C ASP A 363 27.33 27.94 -0.71
N GLU A 364 28.46 28.26 -1.38
CA GLU A 364 28.95 27.46 -2.48
C GLU A 364 29.29 26.03 -2.04
N THR A 365 29.92 25.87 -0.87
CA THR A 365 30.22 24.55 -0.29
C THR A 365 28.95 23.76 0.01
N VAL A 366 27.91 24.42 0.55
CA VAL A 366 26.61 23.79 0.83
C VAL A 366 25.93 23.35 -0.47
N ILE A 367 25.93 24.19 -1.51
CA ILE A 367 25.33 23.87 -2.80
C ILE A 367 26.10 22.73 -3.48
N ASN A 368 27.43 22.75 -3.48
CA ASN A 368 28.25 21.68 -4.05
C ASN A 368 28.01 20.33 -3.36
N ARG A 369 27.81 20.31 -2.03
CA ARG A 369 27.40 19.08 -1.31
C ARG A 369 26.04 18.56 -1.78
N LYS A 370 25.08 19.46 -2.01
CA LYS A 370 23.76 19.08 -2.56
C LYS A 370 23.87 18.53 -3.98
N ILE A 371 24.66 19.14 -4.85
CA ILE A 371 24.93 18.63 -6.20
C ILE A 371 25.51 17.22 -6.14
N ALA A 372 26.50 16.98 -5.26
CA ALA A 372 27.07 15.65 -5.08
C ALA A 372 26.02 14.62 -4.59
N ALA A 373 25.15 15.02 -3.65
CA ALA A 373 24.05 14.17 -3.17
C ALA A 373 23.06 13.84 -4.30
N MET A 374 22.68 14.81 -5.13
CA MET A 374 21.80 14.57 -6.29
C MET A 374 22.46 13.70 -7.35
N GLY A 375 23.77 13.85 -7.57
CA GLY A 375 24.55 12.95 -8.43
C GLY A 375 24.49 11.49 -7.98
N LEU A 376 24.64 11.25 -6.67
CA LEU A 376 24.49 9.91 -6.07
C LEU A 376 23.05 9.39 -6.21
N THR A 377 22.04 10.23 -5.99
CA THR A 377 20.62 9.86 -6.19
C THR A 377 20.35 9.43 -7.62
N ARG A 378 20.88 10.17 -8.62
CA ARG A 378 20.75 9.80 -10.04
C ARG A 378 21.41 8.47 -10.35
N GLN A 379 22.61 8.22 -9.81
CA GLN A 379 23.28 6.93 -9.96
C GLN A 379 22.44 5.78 -9.39
N LYS A 380 21.95 5.93 -8.15
CA LYS A 380 21.10 4.92 -7.49
C LYS A 380 19.80 4.67 -8.26
N ALA A 381 19.20 5.71 -8.83
CA ALA A 381 18.03 5.56 -9.70
C ALA A 381 18.34 4.71 -10.94
N GLY A 382 19.52 4.88 -11.55
CA GLY A 382 19.98 4.05 -12.66
C GLY A 382 20.23 2.59 -12.26
N GLU A 383 20.81 2.36 -11.09
CA GLU A 383 20.99 1.01 -10.51
C GLU A 383 19.63 0.32 -10.26
N ARG A 384 18.70 1.02 -9.60
CA ARG A 384 17.33 0.52 -9.38
C ARG A 384 16.57 0.28 -10.67
N ARG A 385 16.73 1.13 -11.68
CA ARG A 385 16.13 0.91 -13.01
C ARG A 385 16.62 -0.40 -13.61
N ARG A 386 17.92 -0.71 -13.49
CA ARG A 386 18.47 -1.98 -13.96
C ARG A 386 17.88 -3.17 -13.20
N GLU A 387 17.81 -3.09 -11.87
CA GLU A 387 17.20 -4.12 -11.03
C GLU A 387 15.74 -4.39 -11.45
N VAL A 388 14.93 -3.35 -11.68
CA VAL A 388 13.55 -3.52 -12.16
C VAL A 388 13.50 -4.15 -13.56
N LEU A 389 14.40 -3.77 -14.47
CA LEU A 389 14.48 -4.40 -15.80
C LEU A 389 14.89 -5.87 -15.72
N GLU A 390 15.78 -6.24 -14.80
CA GLU A 390 16.15 -7.63 -14.53
C GLU A 390 14.95 -8.44 -13.99
N LEU A 391 14.15 -7.85 -13.09
CA LEU A 391 12.91 -8.49 -12.62
C LEU A 391 11.88 -8.69 -13.73
N ILE A 392 11.74 -7.72 -14.65
CA ILE A 392 10.85 -7.87 -15.83
C ILE A 392 11.40 -8.95 -16.77
N LEU A 393 12.72 -8.99 -16.99
CA LEU A 393 13.36 -10.02 -17.79
C LEU A 393 13.10 -11.41 -17.22
N ASP A 394 13.23 -11.58 -15.89
CA ASP A 394 12.99 -12.85 -15.23
C ASP A 394 11.50 -13.26 -15.30
N ARG A 395 10.57 -12.31 -15.11
CA ARG A 395 9.13 -12.53 -15.27
C ARG A 395 8.77 -13.00 -16.68
N ASP A 396 9.33 -12.36 -17.70
CA ASP A 396 8.97 -12.57 -19.09
C ASP A 396 9.88 -13.61 -19.79
N ARG A 397 10.77 -14.27 -19.04
CA ARG A 397 11.85 -15.12 -19.57
C ARG A 397 11.37 -16.20 -20.52
N GLU A 398 10.34 -16.95 -20.14
CA GLU A 398 9.82 -18.04 -20.97
C GLU A 398 9.26 -17.54 -22.31
N ALA A 399 8.51 -16.43 -22.28
CA ALA A 399 7.95 -15.82 -23.48
C ALA A 399 9.05 -15.26 -24.40
N ILE A 400 10.07 -14.64 -23.80
CA ILE A 400 11.26 -14.14 -24.49
C ILE A 400 11.98 -15.30 -25.18
N ASP A 401 12.30 -16.37 -24.45
CA ASP A 401 13.06 -17.51 -24.98
C ASP A 401 12.28 -18.24 -26.10
N ALA A 402 10.97 -18.39 -25.95
CA ALA A 402 10.10 -18.95 -26.99
C ALA A 402 10.12 -18.08 -28.26
N SER A 403 10.02 -16.75 -28.12
CA SER A 403 10.08 -15.81 -29.24
C SER A 403 11.44 -15.81 -29.93
N LEU A 404 12.52 -15.79 -29.15
CA LEU A 404 13.89 -15.84 -29.67
C LEU A 404 14.17 -17.15 -30.41
N THR A 405 13.62 -18.26 -29.94
CA THR A 405 13.71 -19.56 -30.61
C THR A 405 12.92 -19.58 -31.91
N ALA A 406 11.67 -19.10 -31.90
CA ALA A 406 10.82 -19.02 -33.09
C ALA A 406 11.37 -18.08 -34.17
N THR A 407 12.14 -17.06 -33.77
CA THR A 407 12.73 -16.06 -34.67
C THR A 407 14.24 -16.22 -34.85
N ALA A 408 14.82 -17.35 -34.44
CA ALA A 408 16.27 -17.56 -34.40
C ALA A 408 16.99 -17.35 -35.75
N GLN A 409 16.31 -17.61 -36.88
CA GLN A 409 16.86 -17.45 -38.23
C GLN A 409 16.64 -16.05 -38.83
N ARG A 410 15.93 -15.16 -38.13
CA ARG A 410 15.61 -13.81 -38.64
C ARG A 410 16.71 -12.81 -38.28
N PRO A 411 16.92 -11.75 -39.09
CA PRO A 411 17.84 -10.66 -38.75
C PRO A 411 17.52 -10.01 -37.40
N SER A 412 18.53 -9.50 -36.68
CA SER A 412 18.37 -8.87 -35.36
C SER A 412 17.25 -7.81 -35.27
N PRO A 413 17.03 -6.92 -36.26
CA PRO A 413 15.93 -5.95 -36.22
C PRO A 413 14.54 -6.60 -36.19
N GLU A 414 14.36 -7.73 -36.88
CA GLU A 414 13.09 -8.46 -36.90
C GLU A 414 12.88 -9.22 -35.58
N ARG A 415 13.95 -9.74 -34.97
CA ARG A 415 13.91 -10.36 -33.63
C ARG A 415 13.54 -9.32 -32.56
N VAL A 416 14.13 -8.13 -32.62
CA VAL A 416 13.75 -6.99 -31.75
C VAL A 416 12.29 -6.62 -31.93
N LYS A 417 11.84 -6.48 -33.18
CA LYS A 417 10.43 -6.18 -33.48
C LYS A 417 9.50 -7.25 -32.90
N ALA A 418 9.85 -8.53 -33.05
CA ALA A 418 9.05 -9.63 -32.49
C ALA A 418 8.93 -9.57 -30.96
N LEU A 419 9.99 -9.21 -30.23
CA LEU A 419 9.92 -9.01 -28.79
C LEU A 419 9.04 -7.81 -28.42
N LEU A 420 9.15 -6.70 -29.14
CA LEU A 420 8.31 -5.52 -28.90
C LEU A 420 6.84 -5.79 -29.21
N ASP A 421 6.55 -6.54 -30.28
CA ASP A 421 5.20 -6.95 -30.67
C ASP A 421 4.55 -7.90 -29.62
N LEU A 422 5.37 -8.59 -28.80
CA LEU A 422 4.92 -9.36 -27.65
C LEU A 422 4.69 -8.51 -26.38
N GLY A 423 4.95 -7.20 -26.44
CA GLY A 423 4.83 -6.31 -25.30
C GLY A 423 6.04 -6.29 -24.38
N ILE A 424 7.17 -6.91 -24.76
CA ILE A 424 8.39 -6.86 -23.95
C ILE A 424 8.92 -5.43 -23.90
N HIS A 425 9.16 -4.94 -22.68
CA HIS A 425 9.58 -3.55 -22.46
C HIS A 425 10.90 -3.24 -23.18
N GLN A 426 10.99 -2.06 -23.83
CA GLN A 426 12.15 -1.66 -24.64
C GLN A 426 13.49 -1.74 -23.87
N GLY A 427 13.49 -1.38 -22.59
CA GLY A 427 14.67 -1.48 -21.74
C GLY A 427 15.17 -2.92 -21.54
N VAL A 428 14.27 -3.91 -21.53
CA VAL A 428 14.62 -5.34 -21.43
C VAL A 428 15.23 -5.80 -22.75
N VAL A 429 14.64 -5.40 -23.88
CA VAL A 429 15.20 -5.66 -25.21
C VAL A 429 16.61 -5.07 -25.35
N ALA A 430 16.85 -3.89 -24.77
CA ALA A 430 18.17 -3.28 -24.73
C ALA A 430 19.17 -4.08 -23.87
N LEU A 431 18.74 -4.65 -22.72
CA LEU A 431 19.56 -5.55 -21.90
C LEU A 431 19.94 -6.84 -22.66
N LEU A 432 18.98 -7.41 -23.41
CA LEU A 432 19.17 -8.59 -24.26
C LEU A 432 20.10 -8.34 -25.47
N GLY A 433 20.58 -7.11 -25.64
CA GLY A 433 21.36 -6.71 -26.81
C GLY A 433 22.57 -7.56 -27.14
N LYS A 434 23.23 -8.14 -26.14
CA LYS A 434 24.35 -9.05 -26.36
C LYS A 434 23.92 -10.42 -26.88
N GLU A 435 22.69 -10.85 -26.58
CA GLU A 435 22.10 -12.11 -27.05
C GLU A 435 21.44 -11.94 -28.43
N LEU A 436 20.97 -10.72 -28.72
CA LEU A 436 20.34 -10.32 -29.99
C LEU A 436 21.35 -9.88 -31.06
N ALA A 437 22.48 -9.30 -30.66
CA ALA A 437 23.60 -9.08 -31.55
C ALA A 437 24.19 -10.45 -31.88
N ASP A 438 24.04 -10.89 -33.13
CA ASP A 438 24.73 -12.07 -33.62
C ASP A 438 26.21 -12.03 -33.20
N LYS A 439 26.82 -13.20 -33.02
CA LYS A 439 28.28 -13.36 -32.83
C LYS A 439 29.13 -12.81 -34.01
N THR A 440 28.56 -12.00 -34.89
CA THR A 440 29.24 -11.27 -35.95
C THR A 440 29.78 -9.95 -35.37
N LYS A 441 31.05 -9.66 -35.66
CA LYS A 441 31.92 -8.68 -34.98
C LYS A 441 31.47 -7.21 -35.00
N ASP A 442 30.29 -6.88 -35.52
CA ASP A 442 29.83 -5.50 -35.68
C ASP A 442 28.55 -5.27 -34.90
N SER A 443 28.65 -4.71 -33.68
CA SER A 443 27.48 -4.17 -32.98
C SER A 443 26.93 -2.99 -33.81
N PRO A 444 25.74 -3.08 -34.43
CA PRO A 444 25.32 -2.06 -35.37
C PRO A 444 24.94 -0.76 -34.65
N GLY A 445 25.16 0.39 -35.31
CA GLY A 445 24.89 1.72 -34.75
C GLY A 445 23.45 1.95 -34.27
N TRP A 446 22.46 1.18 -34.75
CA TRP A 446 21.07 1.26 -34.28
C TRP A 446 20.92 0.81 -32.82
N PHE A 447 21.76 -0.12 -32.34
CA PHE A 447 21.75 -0.58 -30.95
C PHE A 447 22.14 0.54 -29.96
N LYS A 448 23.06 1.41 -30.39
CA LYS A 448 23.49 2.58 -29.60
C LYS A 448 22.40 3.65 -29.46
N ASN A 449 21.44 3.71 -30.38
CA ASN A 449 20.33 4.64 -30.28
C ASN A 449 19.22 4.12 -29.35
N LEU A 450 19.03 2.80 -29.30
CA LEU A 450 18.08 2.16 -28.36
C LEU A 450 18.51 2.27 -26.89
N LEU A 451 19.81 2.39 -26.61
CA LEU A 451 20.36 2.57 -25.26
C LEU A 451 20.35 4.03 -24.76
N LYS A 452 20.04 5.00 -25.63
CA LYS A 452 20.03 6.44 -25.29
C LYS A 452 18.65 6.96 -24.89
N THR A 453 17.61 6.17 -25.16
CA THR A 453 16.22 6.35 -24.70
C THR A 453 15.97 5.48 -23.48
#